data_AF-B0XC44-F1
#
_entry.id   AF-B0XC44-F1
#
_cell.length_a   1.000
_cell.length_b   1.000
_cell.length_c   1.000
_cell.angle_alpha   90.00
_cell.angle_beta   90.00
_cell.angle_gamma   90.00
#
_symmetry.space_group_name_H-M   'P 1'
#
loop_
_entity.id
_entity.type
_entity.pdbx_description
1 polymer ?
#
loop_
_entity_poly.entity_id
_entity_poly.type
_entity_poly.pdbx_seq_one_letter_code
_entity_poly.pdbx_strand_id
1 'polypeptide(L)'
;MITDCPQLIKKAKASPASTISDHEVIYLLADVRIRKPVQRTVRVRNFRNVDALQLQADFQDQDFRPFFEAEDVNDKTDLLTTKITNLLDTHAPERTISVRDERTPWITPQIKRATALRDLAFKLYSRNPNRRRGDDQWLEYLRLRDRAGTLISVAKKRYADQHFGHDLPAKKLWSNLKREGIHNPSKQSSSADEIDADELNGFFAEGGSQAGGGNQDIDEGLYSRQLYVLGHDAMRRMAKSDVLISGLGGLGVEIAKNVILGGVKSVTLHDKALCTVADLSSQFYLTADDVGRNRAEVSCHQLAELNNYVPTSAYTGDLTEDFLLRFRCVVLTLTAPAEQHRIAEITHRHNIALIIADTRGLFSQIFCDFGTNFTVYDQTGANPGSAMVASITSDPESIVTCLDENRHGFEDGDYVTFTEM
;
A
#
# COMPACT_ATOMS: atom_id res chain seq x y z
N MET A 1 -11.11 -15.04 -4.33
CA MET A 1 -10.84 -13.58 -4.45
C MET A 1 -11.96 -12.87 -3.73
N ILE A 2 -11.63 -12.07 -2.72
CA ILE A 2 -12.59 -11.27 -1.95
C ILE A 2 -12.41 -9.82 -2.41
N THR A 3 -13.52 -9.12 -2.66
CA THR A 3 -13.51 -7.69 -3.00
C THR A 3 -14.58 -6.98 -2.17
N ASP A 4 -14.21 -5.82 -1.66
CA ASP A 4 -15.05 -4.86 -0.94
C ASP A 4 -15.97 -4.04 -1.86
N CYS A 5 -15.77 -4.12 -3.19
CA CYS A 5 -16.53 -3.37 -4.18
C CYS A 5 -17.18 -4.28 -5.25
N PRO A 6 -18.07 -5.22 -4.89
CA PRO A 6 -18.66 -6.19 -5.81
C PRO A 6 -19.40 -5.54 -7.00
N GLN A 7 -19.98 -4.36 -6.79
CA GLN A 7 -20.66 -3.54 -7.81
C GLN A 7 -19.76 -3.09 -8.97
N LEU A 8 -18.43 -3.08 -8.81
CA LEU A 8 -17.49 -2.72 -9.86
C LEU A 8 -17.09 -3.91 -10.73
N ILE A 9 -17.41 -5.13 -10.31
CA ILE A 9 -17.03 -6.36 -11.00
C ILE A 9 -18.03 -6.65 -12.12
N LYS A 10 -17.57 -6.56 -13.37
CA LYS A 10 -18.38 -6.92 -14.54
C LYS A 10 -18.39 -8.42 -14.82
N LYS A 11 -17.29 -9.10 -14.48
CA LYS A 11 -17.14 -10.52 -14.79
C LYS A 11 -16.14 -11.18 -13.86
N ALA A 12 -16.53 -12.32 -13.31
CA ALA A 12 -15.63 -13.32 -12.77
C ALA A 12 -15.57 -14.48 -13.76
N LYS A 13 -14.37 -14.96 -14.09
CA LYS A 13 -14.22 -16.14 -14.95
C LYS A 13 -12.96 -16.91 -14.60
N ALA A 14 -13.03 -18.22 -14.78
CA ALA A 14 -11.86 -19.08 -14.89
C ALA A 14 -11.47 -19.22 -16.37
N SER A 15 -10.19 -19.07 -16.69
CA SER A 15 -9.63 -19.33 -18.01
C SER A 15 -8.59 -20.43 -17.90
N PRO A 16 -8.68 -21.50 -18.70
CA PRO A 16 -7.63 -22.50 -18.73
C PRO A 16 -6.32 -21.84 -19.17
N ALA A 17 -5.26 -22.04 -18.40
CA ALA A 17 -3.90 -21.62 -18.73
C ALA A 17 -3.06 -22.84 -19.11
N SER A 18 -3.59 -23.67 -20.02
CA SER A 18 -3.04 -24.96 -20.43
C SER A 18 -1.63 -24.92 -21.01
N THR A 19 -1.08 -23.73 -21.28
CA THR A 19 0.31 -23.51 -21.69
C THR A 19 1.28 -23.33 -20.51
N ILE A 20 0.78 -23.16 -19.28
CA ILE A 20 1.54 -22.83 -18.07
C ILE A 20 1.23 -23.82 -16.94
N SER A 21 -0.01 -24.27 -16.80
CA SER A 21 -0.47 -25.16 -15.73
C SER A 21 -1.78 -25.86 -16.09
N ASP A 22 -2.01 -27.05 -15.52
CA ASP A 22 -3.28 -27.78 -15.63
C ASP A 22 -4.41 -27.14 -14.79
N HIS A 23 -4.12 -26.04 -14.09
CA HIS A 23 -5.10 -25.27 -13.32
C HIS A 23 -5.74 -24.14 -14.13
N GLU A 24 -7.01 -23.84 -13.83
CA GLU A 24 -7.70 -22.70 -14.41
C GLU A 24 -7.32 -21.40 -13.69
N VAL A 25 -6.93 -20.37 -14.45
CA VAL A 25 -6.64 -19.03 -13.92
C VAL A 25 -7.95 -18.29 -13.70
N ILE A 26 -8.23 -17.96 -12.43
CA ILE A 26 -9.40 -17.20 -12.04
C ILE A 26 -9.08 -15.71 -12.10
N TYR A 27 -9.87 -14.94 -12.86
CA TYR A 27 -9.72 -13.49 -13.00
C TYR A 27 -11.04 -12.74 -12.80
N LEU A 28 -10.92 -11.49 -12.32
CA LEU A 28 -12.00 -10.52 -12.21
C LEU A 28 -11.74 -9.37 -13.20
N LEU A 29 -12.78 -8.99 -13.94
CA LEU A 29 -12.80 -7.78 -14.74
C LEU A 29 -13.61 -6.72 -14.00
N ALA A 30 -12.93 -5.68 -13.53
CA ALA A 30 -13.55 -4.53 -12.87
C ALA A 30 -13.63 -3.32 -13.82
N ASP A 31 -14.75 -2.59 -13.80
CA ASP A 31 -14.89 -1.34 -14.56
C ASP A 31 -14.47 -0.16 -13.68
N VAL A 32 -13.17 0.16 -13.73
CA VAL A 32 -12.60 1.26 -12.94
C VAL A 32 -12.58 2.53 -13.80
N ARG A 33 -13.38 3.52 -13.42
CA ARG A 33 -13.28 4.87 -14.01
C ARG A 33 -12.01 5.56 -13.52
N ILE A 34 -10.94 5.44 -14.29
CA ILE A 34 -9.75 6.28 -14.10
C ILE A 34 -10.14 7.71 -14.46
N ARG A 35 -10.19 8.60 -13.46
CA ARG A 35 -10.42 10.03 -13.70
C ARG A 35 -9.30 10.53 -14.60
N LYS A 36 -9.65 11.06 -15.79
CA LYS A 36 -8.66 11.71 -16.64
C LYS A 36 -8.10 12.90 -15.85
N PRO A 37 -6.77 13.07 -15.76
CA PRO A 37 -6.19 14.24 -15.11
C PRO A 37 -6.76 15.50 -15.77
N VAL A 38 -7.22 16.45 -14.95
CA VAL A 38 -7.70 17.74 -15.44
C VAL A 38 -6.53 18.41 -16.15
N GLN A 39 -6.70 18.78 -17.42
CA GLN A 39 -5.64 19.47 -18.14
C GLN A 39 -5.34 20.79 -17.45
N ARG A 40 -4.10 20.99 -17.03
CA ARG A 40 -3.65 22.27 -16.50
C ARG A 40 -3.57 23.26 -17.66
N THR A 41 -4.38 24.31 -17.61
CA THR A 41 -4.28 25.43 -18.52
C THR A 41 -3.40 26.52 -17.90
N VAL A 42 -2.61 27.19 -18.73
CA VAL A 42 -1.86 28.40 -18.35
C VAL A 42 -2.09 29.47 -19.39
N ARG A 43 -2.11 30.73 -18.95
CA ARG A 43 -2.15 31.88 -19.85
C ARG A 43 -0.72 32.27 -20.19
N VAL A 44 -0.42 32.42 -21.48
CA VAL A 44 0.91 32.80 -21.96
C VAL A 44 0.81 33.82 -23.09
N ARG A 45 1.84 34.66 -23.21
CA ARG A 45 2.08 35.50 -24.39
C ARG A 45 3.18 34.88 -25.24
N ASN A 46 3.00 34.83 -26.55
CA ASN A 46 4.02 34.32 -27.46
C ASN A 46 4.82 35.48 -28.06
N PHE A 47 6.06 35.64 -27.61
CA PHE A 47 6.95 36.70 -28.08
C PHE A 47 7.77 36.32 -29.33
N ARG A 48 7.69 35.07 -29.80
CA ARG A 48 8.61 34.54 -30.83
C ARG A 48 8.50 35.25 -32.18
N ASN A 49 7.32 35.78 -32.50
CA ASN A 49 7.01 36.40 -33.79
C ASN A 49 6.57 37.86 -33.61
N VAL A 50 6.96 38.52 -32.52
CA VAL A 50 6.65 39.95 -32.34
C VAL A 50 7.49 40.76 -33.31
N ASP A 51 6.84 41.61 -34.09
CA ASP A 51 7.52 42.59 -34.94
C ASP A 51 8.10 43.69 -34.04
N ALA A 52 9.42 43.67 -33.89
CA ALA A 52 10.13 44.60 -33.02
C ALA A 52 10.05 46.06 -33.49
N LEU A 53 9.99 46.29 -34.81
CA LEU A 53 9.95 47.64 -35.37
C LEU A 53 8.56 48.26 -35.15
N GLN A 54 7.50 47.50 -35.41
CA GLN A 54 6.14 47.97 -35.17
C GLN A 54 5.88 48.18 -33.66
N LEU A 55 6.34 47.26 -32.80
CA LEU A 55 6.24 47.41 -31.35
C LEU A 55 6.91 48.70 -30.85
N GLN A 56 8.10 49.01 -31.38
CA GLN A 56 8.83 50.21 -31.02
C GLN A 56 8.09 51.48 -31.48
N ALA A 57 7.53 51.47 -32.70
CA ALA A 57 6.73 52.58 -33.20
C ALA A 57 5.47 52.81 -32.34
N ASP A 58 4.72 51.75 -32.05
CA ASP A 58 3.48 51.82 -31.26
C ASP A 58 3.74 52.19 -29.79
N PHE A 59 4.95 51.90 -29.26
CA PHE A 59 5.40 52.35 -27.95
C PHE A 59 5.72 53.84 -27.94
N GLN A 60 6.38 54.34 -28.99
CA GLN A 60 6.71 55.76 -29.12
C GLN A 60 5.48 56.65 -29.31
N ASP A 61 4.39 56.10 -29.86
CA ASP A 61 3.11 56.80 -30.02
C ASP A 61 2.29 56.90 -28.71
N GLN A 62 2.71 56.20 -27.64
CA GLN A 62 1.99 56.23 -26.37
C GLN A 62 2.11 57.60 -25.67
N ASP A 63 0.98 58.18 -25.29
CA ASP A 63 0.94 59.35 -24.43
C ASP A 63 1.22 58.99 -22.96
N PHE A 64 2.37 59.46 -22.46
CA PHE A 64 2.83 59.30 -21.08
C PHE A 64 2.61 60.54 -20.19
N ARG A 65 2.03 61.63 -20.70
CA ARG A 65 1.78 62.84 -19.89
C ARG A 65 1.01 62.54 -18.59
N PRO A 66 -0.06 61.72 -18.59
CA PRO A 66 -0.79 61.38 -17.36
C PRO A 66 0.08 60.67 -16.31
N PHE A 67 1.10 59.92 -16.73
CA PHE A 67 2.02 59.24 -15.82
C PHE A 67 2.96 60.23 -15.11
N PHE A 68 3.43 61.26 -15.83
CA PHE A 68 4.29 62.28 -15.24
C PHE A 68 3.52 63.26 -14.34
N GLU A 69 2.23 63.47 -14.64
CA GLU A 69 1.34 64.38 -13.89
C GLU A 69 0.72 63.73 -12.64
N ALA A 70 0.70 62.39 -12.54
CA ALA A 70 0.22 61.70 -11.36
C ALA A 70 1.08 62.04 -10.12
N GLU A 71 0.43 62.27 -8.98
CA GLU A 71 1.11 62.54 -7.70
C GLU A 71 1.29 61.26 -6.88
N ASP A 72 0.36 60.30 -7.00
CA ASP A 72 0.41 59.02 -6.28
C ASP A 72 1.23 57.95 -7.02
N VAL A 73 1.99 57.16 -6.26
CA VAL A 73 2.88 56.12 -6.81
C VAL A 73 2.09 54.92 -7.34
N ASN A 74 0.94 54.60 -6.73
CA ASN A 74 0.08 53.52 -7.21
C ASN A 74 -0.57 53.94 -8.53
N ASP A 75 -1.05 55.18 -8.64
CA ASP A 75 -1.61 55.71 -9.90
C ASP A 75 -0.58 55.65 -11.04
N LYS A 76 0.69 55.99 -10.76
CA LYS A 76 1.78 55.83 -11.73
C LYS A 76 1.98 54.37 -12.14
N THR A 77 1.94 53.46 -11.17
CA THR A 77 2.11 52.02 -11.40
C THR A 77 0.97 51.49 -12.26
N ASP A 78 -0.27 51.90 -11.99
CA ASP A 78 -1.46 51.47 -12.73
C ASP A 78 -1.47 52.03 -14.15
N LEU A 79 -1.12 53.31 -14.33
CA LEU A 79 -1.01 53.94 -15.66
C LEU A 79 0.05 53.25 -16.51
N LEU A 80 1.25 53.03 -15.95
CA LEU A 80 2.34 52.36 -16.65
C LEU A 80 1.98 50.91 -16.99
N THR A 81 1.42 50.18 -16.02
CA THR A 81 1.00 48.78 -16.20
C THR A 81 -0.08 48.67 -17.27
N THR A 82 -1.05 49.59 -17.28
CA THR A 82 -2.12 49.64 -18.28
C THR A 82 -1.56 49.89 -19.67
N LYS A 83 -0.67 50.87 -19.83
CA LYS A 83 -0.04 51.21 -21.11
C LYS A 83 0.77 50.04 -21.66
N ILE A 84 1.61 49.43 -20.83
CA ILE A 84 2.42 48.27 -21.22
C ILE A 84 1.52 47.07 -21.55
N THR A 85 0.49 46.81 -20.76
CA THR A 85 -0.41 45.66 -20.98
C THR A 85 -1.18 45.80 -22.30
N ASN A 86 -1.70 46.98 -22.61
CA ASN A 86 -2.40 47.25 -23.87
C ASN A 86 -1.48 47.07 -25.09
N LEU A 87 -0.25 47.56 -24.99
CA LEU A 87 0.77 47.37 -26.03
C LEU A 87 1.06 45.88 -26.24
N LEU A 88 1.25 45.14 -25.14
CA LEU A 88 1.46 43.70 -25.19
C LEU A 88 0.24 42.94 -25.73
N ASP A 89 -0.99 43.39 -25.46
CA ASP A 89 -2.21 42.77 -26.00
C ASP A 89 -2.32 42.91 -27.51
N THR A 90 -1.85 44.03 -28.07
CA THR A 90 -1.79 44.23 -29.52
C THR A 90 -0.74 43.34 -30.18
N HIS A 91 0.49 43.31 -29.66
CA HIS A 91 1.62 42.64 -30.34
C HIS A 91 1.85 41.18 -29.92
N ALA A 92 1.49 40.83 -28.69
CA ALA A 92 1.69 39.51 -28.11
C ALA A 92 0.45 39.12 -27.27
N PRO A 93 -0.74 38.99 -27.90
CA PRO A 93 -1.99 38.75 -27.19
C PRO A 93 -1.90 37.51 -26.32
N GLU A 94 -2.52 37.60 -25.14
CA GLU A 94 -2.57 36.48 -24.22
C GLU A 94 -3.39 35.32 -24.78
N ARG A 95 -2.86 34.11 -24.66
CA ARG A 95 -3.52 32.87 -25.12
C ARG A 95 -3.51 31.84 -24.01
N THR A 96 -4.63 31.16 -23.86
CA THR A 96 -4.72 29.98 -23.00
C THR A 96 -4.15 28.78 -23.74
N ILE A 97 -3.11 28.16 -23.17
CA ILE A 97 -2.57 26.89 -23.67
C ILE A 97 -2.81 25.79 -22.64
N SER A 98 -3.09 24.57 -23.11
CA SER A 98 -3.04 23.38 -22.27
C SER A 98 -1.58 22.97 -22.09
N VAL A 99 -1.09 23.00 -20.85
CA VAL A 99 0.22 22.45 -20.51
C VAL A 99 0.14 20.94 -20.65
N ARG A 100 0.98 20.38 -21.51
CA ARG A 100 1.12 18.93 -21.59
C ARG A 100 1.88 18.46 -20.36
N ASP A 101 1.32 17.46 -19.69
CA ASP A 101 1.89 16.86 -18.51
C ASP A 101 3.31 16.36 -18.79
N GLU A 102 4.30 16.89 -18.06
CA GLU A 102 5.71 16.46 -18.14
C GLU A 102 5.93 15.04 -17.64
N ARG A 103 4.90 14.41 -17.04
CA ARG A 103 4.86 13.01 -16.58
C ARG A 103 5.04 11.93 -17.67
N THR A 104 5.45 12.29 -18.88
CA THR A 104 5.82 11.31 -19.92
C THR A 104 7.28 11.45 -20.37
N PRO A 105 8.25 11.41 -19.44
CA PRO A 105 9.68 11.60 -19.74
C PRO A 105 10.23 10.56 -20.72
N TRP A 106 9.56 9.41 -20.86
CA TRP A 106 9.92 8.36 -21.81
C TRP A 106 9.52 8.64 -23.28
N ILE A 107 8.83 9.74 -23.61
CA ILE A 107 8.41 10.06 -24.99
C ILE A 107 9.52 10.80 -25.75
N THR A 108 10.37 10.03 -26.43
CA THR A 108 11.49 10.54 -27.25
C THR A 108 11.04 11.04 -28.63
N PRO A 109 11.85 11.84 -29.35
CA PRO A 109 11.58 12.21 -30.75
C PRO A 109 11.35 11.01 -31.67
N GLN A 110 12.05 9.89 -31.42
CA GLN A 110 11.87 8.64 -32.16
C GLN A 110 10.46 8.05 -31.95
N ILE A 111 9.97 8.04 -30.71
CA ILE A 111 8.61 7.58 -30.39
C ILE A 111 7.57 8.50 -31.03
N LYS A 112 7.80 9.82 -31.02
CA LYS A 112 6.92 10.79 -31.69
C LYS A 112 6.81 10.52 -33.19
N ARG A 113 7.94 10.25 -33.86
CA ARG A 113 7.97 9.87 -35.29
C ARG A 113 7.23 8.56 -35.53
N ALA A 114 7.48 7.52 -34.73
CA ALA A 114 6.79 6.23 -34.87
C ALA A 114 5.27 6.37 -34.66
N THR A 115 4.84 7.18 -33.69
CA THR A 115 3.43 7.48 -33.42
C THR A 115 2.79 8.23 -34.58
N ALA A 116 3.49 9.22 -35.15
CA ALA A 116 3.02 9.96 -36.31
C ALA A 116 2.88 9.07 -37.56
N LEU A 117 3.84 8.17 -37.81
CA LEU A 117 3.77 7.21 -38.90
C LEU A 117 2.60 6.24 -38.75
N ARG A 118 2.38 5.72 -37.54
CA ARG A 118 1.20 4.90 -37.21
C ARG A 118 -0.10 5.66 -37.50
N ASP A 119 -0.21 6.90 -37.02
CA ASP A 119 -1.42 7.70 -37.20
C ASP A 119 -1.67 8.06 -38.66
N LEU A 120 -0.61 8.31 -39.41
CA LEU A 120 -0.67 8.51 -40.86
C LEU A 120 -1.16 7.24 -41.56
N ALA A 121 -0.60 6.08 -41.25
CA ALA A 121 -1.03 4.80 -41.83
C ALA A 121 -2.51 4.49 -41.52
N PHE A 122 -2.95 4.75 -40.28
CA PHE A 122 -4.36 4.58 -39.92
C PHE A 122 -5.27 5.55 -40.69
N LYS A 123 -4.87 6.80 -40.86
CA LYS A 123 -5.61 7.79 -41.65
C LYS A 123 -5.72 7.36 -43.11
N LEU A 124 -4.64 6.87 -43.72
CA LEU A 124 -4.62 6.39 -45.10
C LEU A 124 -5.56 5.18 -45.26
N TYR A 125 -5.46 4.18 -44.38
CA TYR A 125 -6.38 3.03 -44.35
C TYR A 125 -7.85 3.47 -44.17
N SER A 126 -8.11 4.38 -43.23
CA SER A 126 -9.48 4.82 -42.92
C SER A 126 -10.12 5.59 -44.08
N ARG A 127 -9.32 6.34 -44.85
CA ARG A 127 -9.74 7.10 -46.03
C ARG A 127 -9.90 6.24 -47.27
N ASN A 128 -9.40 5.01 -47.28
CA ASN A 128 -9.57 4.11 -48.41
C ASN A 128 -11.04 3.62 -48.46
N PRO A 129 -11.81 3.92 -49.54
CA PRO A 129 -13.19 3.49 -49.67
C PRO A 129 -13.34 1.97 -49.82
N ASN A 130 -12.30 1.28 -50.30
CA ASN A 130 -12.28 -0.18 -50.50
C ASN A 130 -11.58 -0.94 -49.36
N ARG A 131 -11.40 -0.32 -48.19
CA ARG A 131 -10.67 -0.90 -47.06
C ARG A 131 -11.21 -2.28 -46.67
N ARG A 132 -10.32 -3.25 -46.46
CA ARG A 132 -10.66 -4.57 -45.91
C ARG A 132 -9.70 -4.93 -44.80
N ARG A 133 -10.21 -5.49 -43.71
CA ARG A 133 -9.33 -6.05 -42.67
C ARG A 133 -8.49 -7.16 -43.32
N GLY A 134 -7.17 -7.04 -43.20
CA GLY A 134 -6.21 -7.99 -43.78
C GLY A 134 -5.57 -7.53 -45.09
N ASP A 135 -5.95 -6.37 -45.63
CA ASP A 135 -5.25 -5.77 -46.78
C ASP A 135 -3.87 -5.20 -46.40
N ASP A 136 -3.05 -4.86 -47.40
CA ASP A 136 -1.69 -4.36 -47.18
C ASP A 136 -1.64 -3.08 -46.33
N GLN A 137 -2.63 -2.19 -46.49
CA GLN A 137 -2.71 -0.95 -45.72
C GLN A 137 -3.04 -1.21 -44.24
N TRP A 138 -3.90 -2.20 -43.98
CA TRP A 138 -4.21 -2.70 -42.65
C TRP A 138 -3.00 -3.37 -42.02
N LEU A 139 -2.29 -4.24 -42.75
CA LEU A 139 -1.09 -4.92 -42.27
C LEU A 139 0.04 -3.92 -41.97
N GLU A 140 0.21 -2.88 -42.79
CA GLU A 140 1.20 -1.83 -42.55
C GLU A 140 0.83 -0.98 -41.33
N TYR A 141 -0.45 -0.64 -41.14
CA TYR A 141 -0.92 -0.01 -39.90
C TYR A 141 -0.63 -0.88 -38.68
N LEU A 142 -0.90 -2.19 -38.73
CA LEU A 142 -0.61 -3.10 -37.62
C LEU A 142 0.89 -3.14 -37.29
N ARG A 143 1.75 -3.25 -38.31
CA ARG A 143 3.21 -3.22 -38.14
C ARG A 143 3.67 -1.93 -37.46
N LEU A 144 3.18 -0.77 -37.90
CA LEU A 144 3.54 0.53 -37.33
C LEU A 144 2.94 0.74 -35.93
N ARG A 145 1.74 0.23 -35.69
CA ARG A 145 1.10 0.21 -34.36
C ARG A 145 1.94 -0.58 -33.38
N ASP A 146 2.32 -1.80 -33.75
CA ASP A 146 3.10 -2.69 -32.89
C ASP A 146 4.49 -2.10 -32.66
N ARG A 147 5.14 -1.56 -33.70
CA ARG A 147 6.42 -0.84 -33.56
C ARG A 147 6.34 0.33 -32.60
N ALA A 148 5.33 1.20 -32.73
CA ALA A 148 5.13 2.33 -31.83
C ALA A 148 4.85 1.85 -30.38
N GLY A 149 4.01 0.81 -30.23
CA GLY A 149 3.71 0.18 -28.95
C GLY A 149 4.94 -0.39 -28.25
N THR A 150 5.77 -1.16 -28.97
CA THR A 150 7.02 -1.70 -28.46
C THR A 150 7.97 -0.60 -28.02
N LEU A 151 8.17 0.45 -28.84
CA LEU A 151 9.05 1.56 -28.49
C LEU A 151 8.59 2.28 -27.21
N ILE A 152 7.28 2.51 -27.06
CA ILE A 152 6.71 3.11 -25.85
C ILE A 152 6.90 2.19 -24.64
N SER A 153 6.63 0.89 -24.79
CA SER A 153 6.76 -0.09 -23.70
C SER A 153 8.21 -0.20 -23.21
N VAL A 154 9.18 -0.31 -24.12
CA VAL A 154 10.61 -0.36 -23.80
C VAL A 154 11.05 0.93 -23.11
N ALA A 155 10.61 2.10 -23.58
CA ALA A 155 10.98 3.37 -22.98
C ALA A 155 10.39 3.55 -21.58
N LYS A 156 9.14 3.12 -21.35
CA LYS A 156 8.53 3.08 -20.01
C LYS A 156 9.30 2.18 -19.06
N LYS A 157 9.63 0.96 -19.49
CA LYS A 157 10.42 0.00 -18.70
C LYS A 157 11.76 0.61 -18.31
N ARG A 158 12.51 1.12 -19.29
CA ARG A 158 13.82 1.76 -19.06
C ARG A 158 13.74 2.92 -18.07
N TYR A 159 12.71 3.77 -18.19
CA TYR A 159 12.50 4.85 -17.25
C TYR A 159 12.27 4.33 -15.83
N ALA A 160 11.41 3.32 -15.68
CA ALA A 160 11.12 2.71 -14.39
C ALA A 160 12.36 2.08 -13.75
N ASP A 161 13.12 1.29 -14.50
CA ASP A 161 14.34 0.64 -14.04
C ASP A 161 15.37 1.69 -13.54
N GLN A 162 15.50 2.82 -14.24
CA GLN A 162 16.46 3.88 -13.90
C GLN A 162 16.05 4.75 -12.71
N HIS A 163 14.75 4.89 -12.44
CA HIS A 163 14.23 5.86 -11.46
C HIS A 163 13.62 5.21 -10.22
N PHE A 164 13.19 3.95 -10.33
CA PHE A 164 12.55 3.18 -9.26
C PHE A 164 13.13 1.76 -9.12
N GLY A 165 14.30 1.49 -9.71
CA GLY A 165 15.00 0.23 -9.51
C GLY A 165 15.43 0.04 -8.06
N HIS A 166 15.38 -1.20 -7.58
CA HIS A 166 15.80 -1.60 -6.23
C HIS A 166 17.28 -1.29 -5.94
N ASP A 167 18.12 -1.22 -6.98
CA ASP A 167 19.55 -0.91 -6.89
C ASP A 167 19.85 0.58 -6.62
N LEU A 168 18.83 1.45 -6.55
CA LEU A 168 19.03 2.87 -6.34
C LEU A 168 19.28 3.20 -4.86
N PRO A 169 20.21 4.12 -4.55
CA PRO A 169 20.37 4.62 -3.19
C PRO A 169 19.06 5.22 -2.66
N ALA A 170 18.70 4.91 -1.41
CA ALA A 170 17.43 5.30 -0.79
C ALA A 170 17.12 6.80 -0.96
N LYS A 171 18.11 7.68 -0.74
CA LYS A 171 17.98 9.13 -0.92
C LYS A 171 17.53 9.52 -2.34
N LYS A 172 18.05 8.83 -3.35
CA LYS A 172 17.74 9.07 -4.77
C LYS A 172 16.37 8.52 -5.14
N LEU A 173 16.01 7.34 -4.63
CA LEU A 173 14.68 6.76 -4.79
C LEU A 173 13.60 7.67 -4.19
N TRP A 174 13.78 8.12 -2.94
CA TRP A 174 12.86 9.04 -2.27
C TRP A 174 12.77 10.40 -2.98
N SER A 175 13.87 10.93 -3.51
CA SER A 175 13.86 12.13 -4.33
C SER A 175 13.04 11.95 -5.61
N ASN A 176 13.17 10.81 -6.29
CA ASN A 176 12.37 10.50 -7.48
C ASN A 176 10.88 10.35 -7.15
N LEU A 177 10.52 9.68 -6.06
CA LEU A 177 9.12 9.54 -5.61
C LEU A 177 8.48 10.90 -5.27
N LYS A 178 9.22 11.78 -4.60
CA LYS A 178 8.79 13.16 -4.30
C LYS A 178 8.56 13.97 -5.58
N ARG A 179 9.48 13.89 -6.54
CA ARG A 179 9.36 14.57 -7.84
C ARG A 179 8.10 14.15 -8.60
N GLU A 180 7.72 12.88 -8.50
CA GLU A 180 6.58 12.31 -9.23
C GLU A 180 5.25 12.47 -8.47
N GLY A 181 5.27 13.19 -7.34
CA GLY A 181 4.07 13.48 -6.54
C GLY A 181 3.56 12.28 -5.74
N ILE A 182 4.37 11.23 -5.59
CA ILE A 182 4.09 10.04 -4.74
C ILE A 182 4.57 10.34 -3.31
N HIS A 183 4.34 11.57 -2.85
CA HIS A 183 4.61 12.05 -1.50
C HIS A 183 3.72 13.26 -1.25
N ASN A 184 3.00 13.28 -0.13
CA ASN A 184 2.16 14.41 0.24
C ASN A 184 2.86 15.30 1.28
N PRO A 185 3.40 16.47 0.91
CA PRO A 185 4.02 17.40 1.85
C PRO A 185 3.00 18.19 2.70
N SER A 186 1.69 18.06 2.45
CA SER A 186 0.65 18.85 3.14
C SER A 186 0.23 18.30 4.51
N LYS A 187 0.86 17.24 5.02
CA LYS A 187 0.86 16.99 6.47
C LYS A 187 2.07 17.72 7.03
N GLN A 188 1.86 18.97 7.47
CA GLN A 188 2.75 19.56 8.46
C GLN A 188 2.64 18.66 9.70
N SER A 189 3.73 17.97 10.05
CA SER A 189 3.90 17.42 11.38
C SER A 189 3.77 18.59 12.37
N SER A 190 2.90 18.47 13.35
CA SER A 190 2.79 19.45 14.41
C SER A 190 4.10 19.46 15.20
N SER A 191 4.45 20.59 15.82
CA SER A 191 5.59 20.71 16.74
C SER A 191 5.46 19.89 18.03
N ALA A 192 4.45 19.02 18.11
CA ALA A 192 4.28 18.01 19.14
C ALA A 192 4.94 16.66 18.79
N ASP A 193 5.49 16.53 17.57
CA ASP A 193 6.10 15.30 17.05
C ASP A 193 7.64 15.30 17.09
N GLU A 194 8.29 16.38 17.54
CA GLU A 194 9.75 16.38 17.76
C GLU A 194 10.04 15.88 19.17
N ILE A 195 10.16 14.55 19.30
CA ILE A 195 10.75 13.94 20.49
C ILE A 195 12.26 13.87 20.26
N ASP A 196 13.04 14.40 21.20
CA ASP A 196 14.50 14.32 21.19
C ASP A 196 14.92 12.84 21.12
N ALA A 197 15.72 12.49 20.11
CA ALA A 197 16.16 11.13 19.89
C ALA A 197 16.94 10.58 21.09
N ASP A 198 17.66 11.44 21.83
CA ASP A 198 18.41 11.03 23.02
C ASP A 198 17.49 10.85 24.24
N GLU A 199 16.41 11.62 24.35
CA GLU A 199 15.36 11.44 25.38
C GLU A 199 14.55 10.16 25.12
N LEU A 200 14.25 9.90 23.85
CA LEU A 200 13.57 8.68 23.39
C LEU A 200 14.45 7.45 23.60
N ASN A 201 15.74 7.53 23.27
CA ASN A 201 16.70 6.47 23.57
C ASN A 201 16.88 6.26 25.08
N GLY A 202 16.90 7.33 25.88
CA GLY A 202 16.93 7.26 27.34
C GLY A 202 15.72 6.53 27.93
N PHE A 203 14.51 6.84 27.45
CA PHE A 203 13.28 6.16 27.84
C PHE A 203 13.32 4.65 27.54
N PHE A 204 13.79 4.25 26.36
CA PHE A 204 13.90 2.83 25.99
C PHE A 204 15.08 2.10 26.66
N ALA A 205 16.15 2.82 27.04
CA ALA A 205 17.31 2.25 27.75
C ALA A 205 17.06 2.11 29.26
N GLU A 206 16.36 3.06 29.89
CA GLU A 206 16.12 3.07 31.34
C GLU A 206 14.88 2.28 31.78
N GLY A 207 13.89 2.10 30.88
CA GLY A 207 12.66 1.33 31.15
C GLY A 207 12.85 -0.15 31.52
N GLY A 208 14.07 -0.68 31.36
CA GLY A 208 14.43 -2.04 31.79
C GLY A 208 14.88 -2.17 33.26
N SER A 209 14.96 -1.08 34.01
CA SER A 209 15.61 -1.05 35.35
C SER A 209 14.65 -0.78 36.51
N GLN A 210 13.43 -1.30 36.48
CA GLN A 210 12.66 -1.53 37.71
C GLN A 210 11.94 -2.88 37.66
N ALA A 211 12.71 -3.95 37.86
CA ALA A 211 12.17 -5.22 38.29
C ALA A 211 11.84 -5.16 39.79
N GLY A 212 10.58 -5.42 40.15
CA GLY A 212 10.24 -5.68 41.55
C GLY A 212 8.75 -5.72 41.88
N GLY A 213 8.09 -6.86 41.61
CA GLY A 213 6.91 -7.25 42.36
C GLY A 213 5.76 -7.78 41.51
N GLY A 214 5.37 -9.02 41.77
CA GLY A 214 4.35 -9.73 41.02
C GLY A 214 3.01 -9.00 40.96
N ASN A 215 2.56 -8.74 39.73
CA ASN A 215 1.19 -9.00 39.33
C ASN A 215 1.19 -9.26 37.81
N GLN A 216 0.25 -10.07 37.31
CA GLN A 216 0.09 -10.41 35.89
C GLN A 216 -0.49 -9.24 35.08
N ASP A 217 -0.04 -8.03 35.32
CA ASP A 217 -0.51 -6.84 34.63
C ASP A 217 0.32 -6.60 33.38
N ILE A 218 -0.37 -6.33 32.28
CA ILE A 218 0.24 -6.06 30.98
C ILE A 218 1.08 -4.79 31.12
N ASP A 219 2.31 -4.81 30.65
CA ASP A 219 3.16 -3.62 30.57
C ASP A 219 2.55 -2.62 29.58
N GLU A 220 1.74 -1.70 30.10
CA GLU A 220 1.06 -0.67 29.30
C GLU A 220 2.06 0.28 28.62
N GLY A 221 3.28 0.43 29.16
CA GLY A 221 4.34 1.21 28.53
C GLY A 221 4.79 0.58 27.22
N LEU A 222 5.10 -0.73 27.25
CA LEU A 222 5.52 -1.49 26.07
C LEU A 222 4.37 -1.69 25.07
N TYR A 223 3.16 -2.03 25.54
CA TYR A 223 2.04 -2.44 24.69
C TYR A 223 0.97 -1.37 24.44
N SER A 224 1.17 -0.12 24.87
CA SER A 224 0.19 0.99 24.76
C SER A 224 -0.53 1.04 23.40
N ARG A 225 0.22 1.04 22.31
CA ARG A 225 -0.34 1.13 20.94
C ARG A 225 -1.10 -0.13 20.52
N GLN A 226 -0.65 -1.29 20.98
CA GLN A 226 -1.26 -2.58 20.67
C GLN A 226 -2.57 -2.78 21.47
N LEU A 227 -2.65 -2.23 22.69
CA LEU A 227 -3.85 -2.25 23.52
C LEU A 227 -5.04 -1.55 22.87
N TYR A 228 -4.82 -0.50 22.08
CA TYR A 228 -5.91 0.17 21.33
C TYR A 228 -6.48 -0.66 20.18
N VAL A 229 -5.78 -1.71 19.73
CA VAL A 229 -6.21 -2.57 18.63
C VAL A 229 -6.83 -3.87 19.15
N LEU A 230 -6.21 -4.48 20.16
CA LEU A 230 -6.62 -5.80 20.65
C LEU A 230 -7.49 -5.74 21.92
N GLY A 231 -7.32 -4.69 22.73
CA GLY A 231 -7.90 -4.61 24.06
C GLY A 231 -7.20 -5.51 25.10
N HIS A 232 -7.49 -5.22 26.38
CA HIS A 232 -6.84 -5.88 27.51
C HIS A 232 -7.13 -7.39 27.59
N ASP A 233 -8.36 -7.80 27.31
CA ASP A 233 -8.75 -9.20 27.46
C ASP A 233 -8.12 -10.11 26.40
N ALA A 234 -8.00 -9.65 25.16
CA ALA A 234 -7.29 -10.38 24.12
C ALA A 234 -5.80 -10.52 24.46
N MET A 235 -5.16 -9.43 24.90
CA MET A 235 -3.75 -9.44 25.33
C MET A 235 -3.51 -10.41 26.50
N ARG A 236 -4.38 -10.43 27.51
CA ARG A 236 -4.26 -11.40 28.63
C ARG A 236 -4.37 -12.86 28.18
N ARG A 237 -5.15 -13.15 27.14
CA ARG A 237 -5.25 -14.50 26.56
C ARG A 237 -4.01 -14.85 25.74
N MET A 238 -3.45 -13.89 25.00
CA MET A 238 -2.19 -14.06 24.27
C MET A 238 -1.04 -14.37 25.23
N ALA A 239 -0.92 -13.63 26.33
CA ALA A 239 0.10 -13.84 27.37
C ALA A 239 0.02 -15.21 28.08
N LYS A 240 -1.03 -16.01 27.82
CA LYS A 240 -1.20 -17.39 28.33
C LYS A 240 -1.02 -18.47 27.25
N SER A 241 -0.74 -18.09 26.00
CA SER A 241 -0.68 -18.99 24.86
C SER A 241 0.76 -19.33 24.46
N ASP A 242 1.14 -20.60 24.57
CA ASP A 242 2.41 -21.11 24.04
C ASP A 242 2.27 -21.40 22.53
N VAL A 243 3.19 -20.89 21.72
CA VAL A 243 3.13 -20.98 20.24
C VAL A 243 4.33 -21.73 19.68
N LEU A 244 4.07 -22.71 18.80
CA LEU A 244 5.09 -23.38 17.99
C LEU A 244 5.08 -22.83 16.57
N ILE A 245 6.26 -22.52 16.03
CA ILE A 245 6.44 -22.12 14.63
C ILE A 245 7.42 -23.08 13.97
N SER A 246 6.93 -23.92 13.07
CA SER A 246 7.70 -24.93 12.35
C SER A 246 8.03 -24.46 10.93
N GLY A 247 9.32 -24.52 10.58
CA GLY A 247 9.92 -24.00 9.34
C GLY A 247 10.37 -22.56 9.54
N LEU A 248 11.69 -22.33 9.58
CA LEU A 248 12.32 -21.02 9.80
C LEU A 248 13.00 -20.49 8.52
N GLY A 249 12.30 -20.59 7.38
CA GLY A 249 12.61 -19.80 6.20
C GLY A 249 12.10 -18.35 6.32
N GLY A 250 12.11 -17.59 5.22
CA GLY A 250 11.69 -16.18 5.23
C GLY A 250 10.28 -15.92 5.77
N LEU A 251 9.31 -16.78 5.43
CA LEU A 251 7.94 -16.67 5.96
C LEU A 251 7.87 -16.98 7.46
N GLY A 252 8.52 -18.06 7.89
CA GLY A 252 8.50 -18.49 9.29
C GLY A 252 9.14 -17.47 10.23
N VAL A 253 10.26 -16.87 9.83
CA VAL A 253 10.93 -15.84 10.64
C VAL A 253 10.10 -14.55 10.75
N GLU A 254 9.39 -14.16 9.68
CA GLU A 254 8.46 -13.02 9.70
C GLU A 254 7.29 -13.26 10.67
N ILE A 255 6.70 -14.46 10.63
CA ILE A 255 5.65 -14.85 11.58
C ILE A 255 6.20 -14.84 13.00
N ALA A 256 7.37 -15.43 13.24
CA ALA A 256 7.99 -15.47 14.56
C ALA A 256 8.24 -14.07 15.13
N LYS A 257 8.84 -13.17 14.34
CA LYS A 257 9.05 -11.77 14.73
C LYS A 257 7.75 -11.12 15.20
N ASN A 258 6.67 -11.22 14.39
CA ASN A 258 5.41 -10.56 14.71
C ASN A 258 4.71 -11.19 15.93
N VAL A 259 4.80 -12.51 16.11
CA VAL A 259 4.21 -13.21 17.27
C VAL A 259 4.96 -12.87 18.57
N ILE A 260 6.30 -12.79 18.52
CA ILE A 260 7.13 -12.42 19.68
C ILE A 260 6.86 -10.96 20.09
N LEU A 261 6.86 -10.03 19.12
CA LEU A 261 6.51 -8.63 19.37
C LEU A 261 5.07 -8.49 19.88
N GLY A 262 4.17 -9.38 19.45
CA GLY A 262 2.78 -9.42 19.90
C GLY A 262 2.59 -9.80 21.37
N GLY A 263 3.59 -10.37 22.06
CA GLY A 263 3.51 -10.65 23.49
C GLY A 263 2.69 -11.90 23.84
N VAL A 264 3.03 -13.05 23.25
CA VAL A 264 2.48 -14.35 23.65
C VAL A 264 3.21 -14.92 24.89
N LYS A 265 2.74 -16.03 25.47
CA LYS A 265 3.39 -16.63 26.65
C LYS A 265 4.81 -17.12 26.36
N SER A 266 4.99 -17.83 25.25
CA SER A 266 6.28 -18.34 24.80
C SER A 266 6.25 -18.68 23.33
N VAL A 267 7.41 -18.68 22.68
CA VAL A 267 7.58 -19.10 21.29
C VAL A 267 8.63 -20.21 21.20
N THR A 268 8.28 -21.30 20.55
CA THR A 268 9.24 -22.35 20.16
C THR A 268 9.42 -22.33 18.65
N LEU A 269 10.66 -22.14 18.22
CA LEU A 269 11.10 -22.13 16.83
C LEU A 269 11.54 -23.55 16.46
N HIS A 270 10.91 -24.16 15.47
CA HIS A 270 11.26 -25.50 15.02
C HIS A 270 11.73 -25.50 13.58
N ASP A 271 12.92 -26.06 13.32
CA ASP A 271 13.35 -26.37 11.97
C ASP A 271 14.37 -27.50 12.00
N LYS A 272 14.28 -28.39 11.02
CA LYS A 272 15.25 -29.48 10.81
C LYS A 272 16.24 -29.18 9.70
N ALA A 273 15.94 -28.20 8.86
CA ALA A 273 16.78 -27.84 7.73
C ALA A 273 17.95 -26.95 8.16
N LEU A 274 19.06 -27.14 7.46
CA LEU A 274 20.21 -26.24 7.53
C LEU A 274 19.97 -25.01 6.65
N CYS A 275 20.56 -23.89 7.04
CA CYS A 275 20.58 -22.67 6.25
C CYS A 275 21.28 -22.92 4.92
N THR A 276 20.64 -22.48 3.84
CA THR A 276 21.18 -22.45 2.49
C THR A 276 21.26 -21.02 1.97
N VAL A 277 22.04 -20.79 0.92
CA VAL A 277 22.16 -19.47 0.27
C VAL A 277 20.79 -18.93 -0.19
N ALA A 278 19.86 -19.81 -0.58
CA ALA A 278 18.53 -19.41 -1.02
C ALA A 278 17.70 -18.78 0.11
N ASP A 279 17.93 -19.19 1.37
CA ASP A 279 17.20 -18.67 2.53
C ASP A 279 17.52 -17.19 2.79
N LEU A 280 18.76 -16.76 2.49
CA LEU A 280 19.24 -15.38 2.67
C LEU A 280 18.46 -14.34 1.84
N SER A 281 17.66 -14.79 0.87
CA SER A 281 16.82 -13.92 0.04
C SER A 281 15.70 -13.22 0.82
N SER A 282 15.24 -13.82 1.91
CA SER A 282 14.05 -13.36 2.65
C SER A 282 14.14 -13.61 4.16
N GLN A 283 15.06 -14.45 4.62
CA GLN A 283 15.32 -14.67 6.03
C GLN A 283 16.38 -13.65 6.48
N PHE A 284 15.91 -12.56 7.10
CA PHE A 284 16.72 -11.38 7.43
C PHE A 284 17.62 -11.51 8.67
N TYR A 285 17.54 -12.60 9.43
CA TYR A 285 18.47 -12.93 10.53
C TYR A 285 19.61 -13.85 10.11
N LEU A 286 19.51 -14.52 8.96
CA LEU A 286 20.60 -15.38 8.47
C LEU A 286 21.63 -14.56 7.70
N THR A 287 22.91 -14.87 7.92
CA THR A 287 24.02 -14.31 7.17
C THR A 287 24.70 -15.37 6.31
N ALA A 288 25.62 -14.95 5.43
CA ALA A 288 26.40 -15.89 4.62
C ALA A 288 27.24 -16.87 5.48
N ASP A 289 27.65 -16.44 6.68
CA ASP A 289 28.43 -17.25 7.62
C ASP A 289 27.58 -18.34 8.31
N ASP A 290 26.25 -18.24 8.21
CA ASP A 290 25.33 -19.20 8.83
C ASP A 290 24.97 -20.38 7.92
N VAL A 291 25.40 -20.34 6.66
CA VAL A 291 25.14 -21.43 5.69
C VAL A 291 25.71 -22.75 6.22
N GLY A 292 24.85 -23.77 6.29
CA GLY A 292 25.17 -25.08 6.86
C GLY A 292 24.85 -25.24 8.35
N ARG A 293 24.42 -24.18 9.06
CA ARG A 293 23.93 -24.25 10.45
C ARG A 293 22.40 -24.37 10.49
N ASN A 294 21.83 -24.87 11.58
CA ASN A 294 20.37 -25.02 11.68
C ASN A 294 19.66 -23.64 11.73
N ARG A 295 18.62 -23.45 10.92
CA ARG A 295 17.93 -22.15 10.79
C ARG A 295 17.26 -21.69 12.08
N ALA A 296 16.66 -22.60 12.86
CA ALA A 296 15.99 -22.27 14.11
C ALA A 296 17.01 -21.89 15.20
N GLU A 297 18.09 -22.65 15.33
CA GLU A 297 19.13 -22.39 16.35
C GLU A 297 19.82 -21.04 16.12
N VAL A 298 20.24 -20.76 14.88
CA VAL A 298 20.93 -19.50 14.54
C VAL A 298 20.03 -18.29 14.81
N SER A 299 18.76 -18.36 14.44
CA SER A 299 17.84 -17.23 14.54
C SER A 299 17.32 -17.00 15.97
N CYS A 300 17.45 -17.99 16.86
CA CYS A 300 16.80 -17.99 18.17
C CYS A 300 17.25 -16.83 19.06
N HIS A 301 18.55 -16.53 19.09
CA HIS A 301 19.09 -15.47 19.94
C HIS A 301 18.53 -14.09 19.56
N GLN A 302 18.61 -13.75 18.27
CA GLN A 302 18.13 -12.45 17.77
C GLN A 302 16.62 -12.30 17.84
N LEU A 303 15.87 -13.39 17.68
CA LEU A 303 14.41 -13.38 17.89
C LEU A 303 14.04 -13.19 19.37
N ALA A 304 14.80 -13.79 20.30
CA ALA A 304 14.57 -13.61 21.74
C ALA A 304 14.80 -12.16 22.20
N GLU A 305 15.73 -11.43 21.58
CA GLU A 305 16.01 -10.01 21.89
C GLU A 305 14.82 -9.08 21.57
N LEU A 306 13.87 -9.50 20.73
CA LEU A 306 12.73 -8.65 20.35
C LEU A 306 11.80 -8.36 21.52
N ASN A 307 11.68 -9.28 22.48
CA ASN A 307 10.76 -9.14 23.61
C ASN A 307 11.16 -10.01 24.80
N ASN A 308 11.72 -9.39 25.84
CA ASN A 308 12.17 -10.07 27.05
C ASN A 308 11.03 -10.76 27.84
N TYR A 309 9.77 -10.40 27.59
CA TYR A 309 8.60 -11.03 28.20
C TYR A 309 8.21 -12.35 27.51
N VAL A 310 8.76 -12.65 26.33
CA VAL A 310 8.41 -13.83 25.54
C VAL A 310 9.61 -14.78 25.44
N PRO A 311 9.74 -15.75 26.35
CA PRO A 311 10.74 -16.80 26.25
C PRO A 311 10.70 -17.46 24.88
N THR A 312 11.84 -17.41 24.19
CA THR A 312 12.00 -17.95 22.85
C THR A 312 13.05 -19.05 22.86
N SER A 313 12.71 -20.23 22.33
CA SER A 313 13.60 -21.39 22.31
C SER A 313 13.60 -22.07 20.94
N ALA A 314 14.71 -22.75 20.61
CA ALA A 314 14.83 -23.55 19.39
C ALA A 314 14.62 -25.04 19.69
N TYR A 315 14.01 -25.75 18.73
CA TYR A 315 13.82 -27.19 18.78
C TYR A 315 14.10 -27.80 17.39
N THR A 316 14.94 -28.83 17.36
CA THR A 316 15.39 -29.49 16.10
C THR A 316 14.96 -30.95 16.00
N GLY A 317 14.22 -31.46 17.00
CA GLY A 317 13.73 -32.83 17.06
C GLY A 317 12.45 -33.08 16.28
N ASP A 318 11.89 -34.28 16.42
CA ASP A 318 10.63 -34.65 15.77
C ASP A 318 9.41 -33.96 16.41
N LEU A 319 8.44 -33.58 15.58
CA LEU A 319 7.14 -33.07 16.00
C LEU A 319 6.22 -34.23 16.40
N THR A 320 6.55 -34.87 17.51
CA THR A 320 5.74 -35.93 18.12
C THR A 320 4.44 -35.38 18.70
N GLU A 321 3.44 -36.24 18.88
CA GLU A 321 2.16 -35.85 19.48
C GLU A 321 2.36 -35.24 20.88
N ASP A 322 3.14 -35.89 21.75
CA ASP A 322 3.47 -35.40 23.10
C ASP A 322 4.15 -34.03 23.11
N PHE A 323 4.92 -33.73 22.07
CA PHE A 323 5.53 -32.41 21.92
C PHE A 323 4.50 -31.36 21.50
N LEU A 324 3.64 -31.68 20.54
CA LEU A 324 2.60 -30.77 20.02
C LEU A 324 1.58 -30.40 21.09
N LEU A 325 1.25 -31.31 22.01
CA LEU A 325 0.30 -31.09 23.12
C LEU A 325 0.68 -29.95 24.07
N ARG A 326 1.92 -29.47 24.02
CA ARG A 326 2.42 -28.37 24.85
C ARG A 326 1.96 -26.99 24.37
N PHE A 327 1.47 -26.89 23.14
CA PHE A 327 1.20 -25.62 22.48
C PHE A 327 -0.30 -25.33 22.38
N ARG A 328 -0.65 -24.06 22.51
CA ARG A 328 -2.01 -23.58 22.23
C ARG A 328 -2.23 -23.37 20.73
N CYS A 329 -1.17 -22.99 20.02
CA CYS A 329 -1.19 -22.73 18.58
C CYS A 329 0.06 -23.32 17.93
N VAL A 330 -0.13 -23.99 16.79
CA VAL A 330 0.94 -24.53 15.95
C VAL A 330 0.86 -23.87 14.59
N VAL A 331 1.97 -23.30 14.14
CA VAL A 331 2.13 -22.73 12.81
C VAL A 331 3.06 -23.60 12.00
N LEU A 332 2.62 -24.05 10.83
CA LEU A 332 3.42 -24.82 9.89
C LEU A 332 3.74 -23.98 8.66
N THR A 333 5.03 -23.86 8.36
CA THR A 333 5.55 -23.35 7.09
C THR A 333 6.54 -24.35 6.52
N LEU A 334 6.73 -24.36 5.20
CA LEU A 334 7.73 -25.21 4.53
C LEU A 334 7.61 -26.71 4.89
N THR A 335 6.43 -27.15 5.31
CA THR A 335 6.18 -28.51 5.82
C THR A 335 5.57 -29.34 4.70
N ALA A 336 6.03 -30.58 4.52
CA ALA A 336 5.51 -31.45 3.47
C ALA A 336 4.02 -31.77 3.67
N PRO A 337 3.20 -31.90 2.60
CA PRO A 337 1.76 -32.12 2.73
C PRO A 337 1.37 -33.32 3.61
N ALA A 338 2.08 -34.44 3.51
CA ALA A 338 1.81 -35.61 4.35
C ALA A 338 1.98 -35.31 5.85
N GLU A 339 2.99 -34.51 6.19
CA GLU A 339 3.26 -34.11 7.57
C GLU A 339 2.28 -33.04 8.04
N GLN A 340 1.87 -32.12 7.17
CA GLN A 340 0.79 -31.17 7.45
C GLN A 340 -0.51 -31.91 7.82
N HIS A 341 -0.89 -32.93 7.05
CA HIS A 341 -2.07 -33.75 7.35
C HIS A 341 -1.96 -34.49 8.67
N ARG A 342 -0.81 -35.13 8.95
CA ARG A 342 -0.57 -35.83 10.22
C ARG A 342 -0.70 -34.89 11.42
N ILE A 343 -0.06 -33.73 11.36
CA ILE A 343 -0.12 -32.72 12.43
C ILE A 343 -1.53 -32.17 12.55
N ALA A 344 -2.23 -31.91 11.44
CA ALA A 344 -3.59 -31.41 11.46
C ALA A 344 -4.57 -32.34 12.17
N GLU A 345 -4.46 -33.65 11.95
CA GLU A 345 -5.30 -34.62 12.65
C GLU A 345 -5.07 -34.59 14.17
N ILE A 346 -3.80 -34.47 14.59
CA ILE A 346 -3.43 -34.38 16.01
C ILE A 346 -3.95 -33.08 16.60
N THR A 347 -3.68 -31.93 15.98
CA THR A 347 -4.05 -30.62 16.52
C THR A 347 -5.57 -30.47 16.59
N HIS A 348 -6.30 -30.92 15.56
CA HIS A 348 -7.76 -30.84 15.55
C HIS A 348 -8.37 -31.70 16.67
N ARG A 349 -7.89 -32.94 16.84
CA ARG A 349 -8.36 -33.86 17.88
C ARG A 349 -8.18 -33.30 19.30
N HIS A 350 -7.08 -32.59 19.53
CA HIS A 350 -6.73 -32.02 20.84
C HIS A 350 -7.12 -30.55 21.00
N ASN A 351 -7.91 -30.00 20.06
CA ASN A 351 -8.37 -28.60 20.08
C ASN A 351 -7.21 -27.58 20.17
N ILE A 352 -6.10 -27.88 19.50
CA ILE A 352 -4.94 -27.00 19.32
C ILE A 352 -5.18 -26.22 18.03
N ALA A 353 -5.02 -24.89 18.08
CA ALA A 353 -5.17 -24.07 16.89
C ALA A 353 -4.03 -24.39 15.91
N LEU A 354 -4.38 -24.58 14.64
CA LEU A 354 -3.44 -24.83 13.56
C LEU A 354 -3.52 -23.73 12.51
N ILE A 355 -2.36 -23.23 12.11
CA ILE A 355 -2.21 -22.35 10.96
C ILE A 355 -1.18 -22.97 10.03
N ILE A 356 -1.50 -23.11 8.76
CA ILE A 356 -0.57 -23.55 7.72
C ILE A 356 -0.39 -22.40 6.75
N ALA A 357 0.84 -21.94 6.56
CA ALA A 357 1.14 -20.85 5.65
C ALA A 357 2.35 -21.21 4.77
N ASP A 358 2.20 -21.04 3.47
CA ASP A 358 3.27 -21.29 2.50
C ASP A 358 3.33 -20.18 1.45
N THR A 359 4.54 -19.87 0.99
CA THR A 359 4.80 -18.92 -0.10
C THR A 359 5.59 -19.60 -1.22
N ARG A 360 5.17 -19.37 -2.46
CA ARG A 360 5.77 -19.93 -3.68
C ARG A 360 5.90 -18.81 -4.71
N GLY A 361 6.99 -18.04 -4.62
CA GLY A 361 7.21 -16.87 -5.47
C GLY A 361 6.14 -15.80 -5.21
N LEU A 362 5.32 -15.50 -6.22
CA LEU A 362 4.24 -14.51 -6.13
C LEU A 362 2.94 -15.06 -5.52
N PHE A 363 2.89 -16.35 -5.24
CA PHE A 363 1.71 -17.02 -4.70
C PHE A 363 1.89 -17.35 -3.23
N SER A 364 0.78 -17.33 -2.49
CA SER A 364 0.74 -17.74 -1.10
C SER A 364 -0.54 -18.51 -0.80
N GLN A 365 -0.47 -19.31 0.26
CA GLN A 365 -1.57 -20.06 0.84
C GLN A 365 -1.56 -19.80 2.34
N ILE A 366 -2.75 -19.62 2.92
CA ILE A 366 -2.99 -19.65 4.35
C ILE A 366 -4.20 -20.55 4.60
N PHE A 367 -4.08 -21.45 5.56
CA PHE A 367 -5.15 -22.31 6.06
C PHE A 367 -5.19 -22.19 7.58
N CYS A 368 -6.39 -22.14 8.16
CA CYS A 368 -6.61 -22.06 9.59
C CYS A 368 -7.62 -23.13 10.01
N ASP A 369 -7.31 -23.83 11.09
CA ASP A 369 -8.21 -24.74 11.79
C ASP A 369 -8.13 -24.46 13.29
N PHE A 370 -9.20 -23.90 13.86
CA PHE A 370 -9.28 -23.54 15.27
C PHE A 370 -10.17 -24.49 16.07
N GLY A 371 -10.43 -25.69 15.52
CA GLY A 371 -11.32 -26.69 16.10
C GLY A 371 -12.79 -26.41 15.83
N THR A 372 -13.67 -27.26 16.35
CA THR A 372 -15.12 -27.18 16.11
C THR A 372 -15.83 -26.13 16.97
N ASN A 373 -15.21 -25.74 18.10
CA ASN A 373 -15.83 -24.91 19.14
C ASN A 373 -15.03 -23.62 19.38
N PHE A 374 -14.69 -22.91 18.32
CA PHE A 374 -13.98 -21.63 18.43
C PHE A 374 -14.96 -20.47 18.62
N THR A 375 -14.84 -19.74 19.74
CA THR A 375 -15.68 -18.57 20.02
C THR A 375 -15.01 -17.29 19.55
N VAL A 376 -15.67 -16.57 18.65
CA VAL A 376 -15.30 -15.21 18.25
C VAL A 376 -16.02 -14.23 19.17
N TYR A 377 -15.25 -13.47 19.97
CA TYR A 377 -15.79 -12.52 20.96
C TYR A 377 -16.05 -11.14 20.36
N ASP A 378 -15.26 -10.77 19.36
CA ASP A 378 -15.39 -9.55 18.59
C ASP A 378 -15.09 -9.90 17.13
N GLN A 379 -16.05 -9.63 16.24
CA GLN A 379 -15.98 -9.98 14.82
C GLN A 379 -15.28 -8.90 13.97
N THR A 380 -15.27 -7.65 14.44
CA THR A 380 -14.90 -6.49 13.62
C THR A 380 -13.77 -5.67 14.20
N GLY A 381 -13.56 -5.69 15.52
CA GLY A 381 -12.62 -4.79 16.20
C GLY A 381 -13.11 -3.33 16.22
N ALA A 382 -14.37 -3.07 15.85
CA ALA A 382 -14.93 -1.73 15.82
C ALA A 382 -15.44 -1.32 17.21
N ASN A 383 -15.33 -0.04 17.53
CA ASN A 383 -15.92 0.49 18.75
C ASN A 383 -17.45 0.31 18.70
N PRO A 384 -18.11 -0.15 19.78
CA PRO A 384 -19.56 -0.21 19.85
C PRO A 384 -20.22 1.14 19.53
N GLY A 385 -21.21 1.14 18.65
CA GLY A 385 -21.99 2.34 18.34
C GLY A 385 -22.80 2.80 19.54
N SER A 386 -23.06 4.11 19.64
CA SER A 386 -23.91 4.69 20.68
C SER A 386 -24.86 5.71 20.06
N ALA A 387 -26.12 5.70 20.50
CA ALA A 387 -27.14 6.63 20.05
C ALA A 387 -28.02 7.04 21.24
N MET A 388 -28.37 8.32 21.32
CA MET A 388 -29.31 8.81 22.34
C MET A 388 -30.75 8.47 21.92
N VAL A 389 -31.49 7.89 22.86
CA VAL A 389 -32.88 7.51 22.67
C VAL A 389 -33.78 8.72 22.90
N ALA A 390 -34.68 8.97 21.95
CA ALA A 390 -35.72 10.00 22.05
C ALA A 390 -37.02 9.42 22.61
N SER A 391 -37.41 8.23 22.15
CA SER A 391 -38.61 7.54 22.63
C SER A 391 -38.54 6.03 22.37
N ILE A 392 -39.30 5.28 23.16
CA ILE A 392 -39.49 3.83 22.98
C ILE A 392 -40.99 3.55 23.02
N THR A 393 -41.52 2.84 22.02
CA THR A 393 -42.93 2.44 22.02
C THR A 393 -43.17 1.21 22.89
N SER A 394 -44.35 1.12 23.50
CA SER A 394 -44.74 0.03 24.41
C SER A 394 -45.53 -1.08 23.71
N ASP A 395 -45.14 -1.41 22.47
CA ASP A 395 -45.76 -2.46 21.67
C ASP A 395 -44.93 -3.77 21.71
N PRO A 396 -45.48 -4.95 21.34
CA PRO A 396 -44.72 -6.19 21.28
C PRO A 396 -43.51 -6.14 20.34
N GLU A 397 -43.58 -5.30 19.30
CA GLU A 397 -42.45 -4.91 18.46
C GLU A 397 -42.08 -3.45 18.77
N SER A 398 -41.51 -3.21 19.96
CA SER A 398 -41.09 -1.88 20.41
C SER A 398 -40.13 -1.23 19.42
N ILE A 399 -40.47 -0.01 19.00
CA ILE A 399 -39.63 0.82 18.14
C ILE A 399 -38.87 1.81 19.02
N VAL A 400 -37.55 1.82 18.86
CA VAL A 400 -36.66 2.78 19.51
C VAL A 400 -36.37 3.89 18.51
N THR A 401 -36.76 5.11 18.84
CA THR A 401 -36.47 6.29 18.03
C THR A 401 -35.24 6.99 18.61
N CYS A 402 -34.21 7.18 17.80
CA CYS A 402 -33.03 7.96 18.18
C CYS A 402 -33.24 9.46 17.85
N LEU A 403 -32.50 10.35 18.52
CA LEU A 403 -32.56 11.79 18.23
C LEU A 403 -32.09 12.12 16.79
N ASP A 404 -32.79 13.05 16.13
CA ASP A 404 -32.72 13.34 14.68
C ASP A 404 -31.32 13.74 14.15
N GLU A 405 -30.43 14.27 14.99
CA GLU A 405 -29.15 14.80 14.50
C GLU A 405 -28.10 13.71 14.22
N ASN A 406 -28.29 12.47 14.69
CA ASN A 406 -27.33 11.38 14.50
C ASN A 406 -28.00 10.08 14.02
N ARG A 407 -27.52 9.54 12.90
CA ARG A 407 -27.84 8.16 12.49
C ARG A 407 -27.20 7.18 13.47
N HIS A 408 -27.98 6.23 13.97
CA HIS A 408 -27.52 5.27 14.98
C HIS A 408 -26.43 4.30 14.50
N GLY A 409 -26.33 4.03 13.19
CA GLY A 409 -25.26 3.22 12.61
C GLY A 409 -25.36 1.70 12.86
N PHE A 410 -26.32 1.24 13.67
CA PHE A 410 -26.63 -0.19 13.87
C PHE A 410 -27.18 -0.88 12.61
N GLU A 411 -26.89 -2.18 12.49
CA GLU A 411 -27.36 -3.09 11.44
C GLU A 411 -28.33 -4.16 11.98
N ASP A 412 -29.08 -4.80 11.08
CA ASP A 412 -30.01 -5.87 11.46
C ASP A 412 -29.26 -7.06 12.07
N GLY A 413 -29.60 -7.41 13.32
CA GLY A 413 -28.96 -8.48 14.08
C GLY A 413 -27.99 -7.99 15.17
N ASP A 414 -27.74 -6.68 15.26
CA ASP A 414 -26.98 -6.09 16.35
C ASP A 414 -27.70 -6.23 17.70
N TYR A 415 -26.91 -6.44 18.75
CA TYR A 415 -27.40 -6.45 20.14
C TYR A 415 -27.08 -5.12 20.80
N VAL A 416 -28.09 -4.46 21.36
CA VAL A 416 -27.95 -3.17 22.07
C VAL A 416 -28.31 -3.33 23.55
N THR A 417 -27.69 -2.50 24.38
CA THR A 417 -28.02 -2.39 25.82
C THR A 417 -28.45 -0.96 26.12
N PHE A 418 -29.45 -0.80 26.97
CA PHE A 418 -29.94 0.51 27.40
C PHE A 418 -29.45 0.82 28.81
N THR A 419 -29.05 2.06 29.01
CA THR A 419 -28.62 2.61 30.30
C THR A 419 -29.23 3.99 30.47
N GLU A 420 -29.52 4.39 31.72
CA GLU A 420 -30.10 5.71 32.03
C GLU A 420 -31.47 5.96 31.36
N MET A 421 -32.34 4.95 31.39
CA MET A 421 -33.72 5.05 30.89
C MET A 421 -34.69 5.67 31.88
#